data_AF-A0A1Q3RFN9-F1
#
_entry.id   AF-A0A1Q3RFN9-F1
#
_cell.length_a   1.000
_cell.length_b   1.000
_cell.length_c   1.000
_cell.angle_alpha   90.00
_cell.angle_beta   90.00
_cell.angle_gamma   90.00
#
_symmetry.space_group_name_H-M   'P 1'
#
loop_
_entity.id
_entity.type
_entity.pdbx_description
1 polymer ?
#
loop_
_entity_poly.entity_id
_entity_poly.type
_entity_poly.pdbx_seq_one_letter_code
_entity_poly.pdbx_strand_id
1 'polypeptide(L)'
;MAIFVSVIELATPIIKKIEFNALCRNYTLLAESQNGLSNETLQKLKNELMSSGYEIIDIQSNENNTVMRGSESVLVVEVAYKTTKLINLFNRIDETLIFKYSQNFIARKIVM
;
A
#
# COMPACT_ATOMS: atom_id res chain seq x y z
N MET A 1 -24.54 -3.92 22.56
CA MET A 1 -23.34 -3.08 22.31
C MET A 1 -22.10 -3.90 21.93
N ALA A 2 -21.81 -5.05 22.53
CA ALA A 2 -20.63 -5.87 22.19
C ALA A 2 -20.60 -6.39 20.73
N ILE A 3 -21.77 -6.67 20.13
CA ILE A 3 -21.88 -7.14 18.73
C ILE A 3 -21.39 -6.07 17.75
N PHE A 4 -21.73 -4.79 17.98
CA PHE A 4 -21.29 -3.68 17.13
C PHE A 4 -19.78 -3.49 17.16
N VAL A 5 -19.17 -3.56 18.34
CA VAL A 5 -17.71 -3.46 18.50
C VAL A 5 -17.02 -4.59 17.73
N SER A 6 -17.53 -5.81 17.85
CA SER A 6 -16.97 -6.99 17.16
C SER A 6 -17.06 -6.86 15.62
N VAL A 7 -18.17 -6.32 15.10
CA VAL A 7 -18.34 -6.09 13.65
C VAL A 7 -17.37 -5.02 13.15
N ILE A 8 -17.18 -3.93 13.92
CA ILE A 8 -16.23 -2.86 13.56
C ILE A 8 -14.80 -3.42 13.52
N GLU A 9 -14.37 -4.17 14.53
CA GLU A 9 -13.04 -4.77 14.59
C GLU A 9 -12.77 -5.79 13.47
N LEU A 10 -13.81 -6.47 12.97
CA LEU A 10 -13.71 -7.34 11.80
C LEU A 10 -13.63 -6.55 10.49
N ALA A 11 -14.37 -5.44 10.39
CA ALA A 11 -14.41 -4.60 9.19
C ALA A 11 -13.17 -3.72 9.03
N THR A 12 -12.59 -3.19 10.12
CA THR A 12 -11.41 -2.31 10.09
C THR A 12 -10.24 -2.87 9.27
N PRO A 13 -9.75 -4.12 9.46
CA PRO A 13 -8.64 -4.64 8.67
C PRO A 13 -9.00 -4.86 7.20
N ILE A 14 -10.27 -5.17 6.90
CA ILE A 14 -10.76 -5.33 5.53
C ILE A 14 -10.74 -3.98 4.81
N ILE A 15 -11.29 -2.94 5.45
CA ILE A 15 -11.30 -1.57 4.94
C ILE A 15 -9.87 -1.09 4.72
N LYS A 16 -8.97 -1.30 5.70
CA LYS A 16 -7.55 -0.94 5.59
C LYS A 16 -6.87 -1.62 4.42
N LYS A 17 -7.09 -2.92 4.22
CA LYS A 17 -6.56 -3.63 3.05
C LYS A 17 -7.07 -3.06 1.72
N ILE A 18 -8.34 -2.65 1.66
CA ILE A 18 -8.93 -2.02 0.47
C ILE A 18 -8.30 -0.64 0.23
N GLU A 19 -8.20 0.20 1.26
CA GLU A 19 -7.54 1.52 1.21
C GLU A 19 -6.10 1.39 0.74
N PHE A 20 -5.33 0.46 1.32
CA PHE A 20 -3.95 0.18 0.95
C PHE A 20 -3.83 -0.19 -0.53
N ASN A 21 -4.65 -1.14 -1.01
CA ASN A 21 -4.66 -1.53 -2.41
C ASN A 21 -5.06 -0.39 -3.35
N ALA A 22 -6.03 0.44 -2.95
CA ALA A 22 -6.48 1.60 -3.74
C ALA A 22 -5.38 2.66 -3.84
N LEU A 23 -4.68 2.92 -2.74
CA LEU A 23 -3.56 3.85 -2.67
C LEU A 23 -2.42 3.37 -3.57
N CYS A 24 -1.94 2.13 -3.39
CA CYS A 24 -0.90 1.57 -4.24
C CYS A 24 -1.29 1.59 -5.72
N ARG A 25 -2.55 1.25 -6.05
CA ARG A 25 -3.06 1.28 -7.43
C ARG A 25 -3.07 2.69 -8.03
N ASN A 26 -3.48 3.70 -7.27
CA ASN A 26 -3.46 5.09 -7.73
C ASN A 26 -2.03 5.53 -8.08
N TYR A 27 -1.07 5.16 -7.24
CA TYR A 27 0.34 5.44 -7.50
C TYR A 27 0.90 4.66 -8.69
N THR A 28 0.49 3.40 -8.90
CA THR A 28 0.82 2.66 -10.13
C THR A 28 0.29 3.37 -11.37
N LEU A 29 -0.96 3.82 -11.37
CA LEU A 29 -1.56 4.54 -12.51
C LEU A 29 -0.87 5.89 -12.77
N LEU A 30 -0.49 6.61 -11.71
CA LEU A 30 0.30 7.83 -11.82
C LEU A 30 1.68 7.54 -12.43
N ALA A 31 2.32 6.44 -12.03
CA ALA A 31 3.60 6.02 -12.58
C ALA A 31 3.50 5.62 -14.06
N GLU A 32 2.43 4.94 -14.47
CA GLU A 32 2.15 4.63 -15.87
C GLU A 32 2.00 5.91 -16.71
N SER A 33 1.28 6.91 -16.19
CA SER A 33 1.06 8.20 -16.86
C SER A 33 2.34 9.06 -16.93
N GLN A 34 3.16 9.01 -15.89
CA GLN A 34 4.40 9.81 -15.78
C GLN A 34 5.64 9.10 -16.33
N ASN A 35 5.50 7.90 -16.90
CA ASN A 35 6.59 7.05 -17.40
C ASN A 35 7.60 6.59 -16.34
N GLY A 36 7.16 6.40 -15.10
CA GLY A 36 8.00 5.94 -14.00
C GLY A 36 7.54 6.48 -12.65
N LEU A 37 8.03 5.86 -11.59
CA LEU A 37 7.92 6.32 -10.21
C LEU A 37 9.13 7.19 -9.87
N SER A 38 9.02 8.48 -10.17
CA SER A 38 10.03 9.44 -9.71
C SER A 38 10.27 9.30 -8.19
N ASN A 39 11.49 9.58 -7.75
CA ASN A 39 11.84 9.55 -6.32
C ASN A 39 10.88 10.41 -5.47
N GLU A 40 10.38 11.53 -6.00
CA GLU A 40 9.38 12.37 -5.33
C GLU A 40 8.04 11.65 -5.15
N THR A 41 7.57 10.95 -6.19
CA THR A 41 6.33 10.17 -6.17
C THR A 41 6.43 9.02 -5.17
N LEU A 42 7.58 8.36 -5.10
CA LEU A 42 7.85 7.28 -4.13
C LEU A 42 7.87 7.81 -2.69
N GLN A 43 8.45 8.99 -2.46
CA GLN A 43 8.42 9.65 -1.15
C GLN A 43 7.01 10.08 -0.75
N LYS A 44 6.18 10.56 -1.68
CA LYS A 44 4.75 10.85 -1.42
C LYS A 44 3.99 9.59 -1.02
N LEU A 45 4.17 8.48 -1.76
CA LEU A 45 3.60 7.18 -1.42
C LEU A 45 4.00 6.74 0.00
N LYS A 46 5.28 6.86 0.36
CA LYS A 46 5.77 6.56 1.71
C LYS A 46 5.08 7.41 2.77
N ASN A 47 5.03 8.72 2.57
CA ASN A 47 4.43 9.65 3.52
C ASN A 47 2.93 9.38 3.70
N GLU A 48 2.20 9.08 2.63
CA GLU A 48 0.78 8.75 2.72
C GLU A 48 0.53 7.40 3.41
N LEU A 49 1.37 6.39 3.17
CA LEU A 49 1.29 5.11 3.87
C LEU A 49 1.55 5.28 5.37
N MET A 50 2.58 6.03 5.75
CA MET A 50 2.88 6.33 7.16
C MET A 50 1.75 7.14 7.82
N SER A 51 1.24 8.17 7.14
CA SER A 51 0.12 8.99 7.61
C SER A 51 -1.16 8.17 7.81
N SER A 52 -1.36 7.12 6.99
CA SER A 52 -2.50 6.21 7.08
C SER A 52 -2.38 5.15 8.19
N GLY A 53 -1.27 5.17 8.95
CA GLY A 53 -1.02 4.27 10.07
C GLY A 53 -0.32 2.97 9.70
N TYR A 54 0.30 2.89 8.52
CA TYR A 54 1.11 1.73 8.11
C TYR A 54 2.57 1.93 8.49
N GLU A 55 3.20 0.88 9.01
CA GLU A 55 4.65 0.79 9.16
C GLU A 55 5.22 0.21 7.87
N ILE A 56 6.09 0.97 7.20
CA ILE A 56 6.69 0.51 5.94
C ILE A 56 7.71 -0.57 6.24
N ILE A 57 7.52 -1.76 5.67
CA ILE A 57 8.49 -2.85 5.75
C ILE A 57 9.47 -2.74 4.59
N ASP A 58 8.94 -2.68 3.36
CA ASP A 58 9.74 -2.61 2.15
C ASP A 58 8.97 -1.92 1.02
N ILE A 59 9.67 -1.14 0.22
CA ILE A 59 9.12 -0.56 -1.02
C ILE A 59 10.19 -0.73 -2.08
N GLN A 60 9.98 -1.71 -2.94
CA GLN A 60 10.80 -1.95 -4.12
C GLN A 60 10.09 -1.35 -5.32
N SER A 61 10.74 -0.37 -5.92
CA SER A 61 10.48 0.00 -7.30
C SER A 61 11.76 -0.32 -8.06
N ASN A 62 11.65 -0.94 -9.23
CA ASN A 62 12.81 -1.25 -10.08
C ASN A 62 13.44 0.02 -10.73
N GLU A 63 13.63 1.05 -9.93
CA GLU A 63 14.30 2.29 -10.32
C GLU A 63 15.72 2.30 -9.74
N ASN A 64 16.48 1.25 -10.03
CA ASN A 64 17.92 1.33 -9.90
C ASN A 64 18.47 1.97 -11.19
N ASN A 65 18.31 3.29 -11.25
CA ASN A 65 19.16 4.23 -11.97
C ASN A 65 19.18 4.34 -13.51
N THR A 66 18.48 3.56 -14.32
CA THR A 66 18.26 3.90 -15.75
C THR A 66 17.25 2.96 -16.40
N VAL A 67 15.95 3.27 -16.32
CA VAL A 67 14.95 2.49 -17.06
C VAL A 67 14.88 3.01 -18.50
N MET A 68 15.36 2.20 -19.44
CA MET A 68 15.15 2.46 -20.87
C MET A 68 13.66 2.43 -21.18
N ARG A 69 13.22 3.36 -22.04
CA ARG A 69 11.84 3.52 -22.51
C ARG A 69 11.23 2.17 -22.92
N GLY A 70 10.09 1.79 -22.35
CA GLY A 70 9.37 0.55 -22.69
C GLY A 70 9.68 -0.68 -21.83
N SER A 71 10.39 -0.52 -20.71
CA SER A 71 10.66 -1.62 -19.76
C SER A 71 9.47 -1.90 -18.84
N GLU A 72 9.26 -3.16 -18.48
CA GLU A 72 8.34 -3.55 -17.40
C GLU A 72 8.93 -3.11 -16.05
N SER A 73 8.22 -2.20 -15.37
CA SER A 73 8.55 -1.81 -14.00
C SER A 73 7.62 -2.53 -13.04
N VAL A 74 8.16 -2.99 -11.92
CA VAL A 74 7.38 -3.65 -10.87
C VAL A 74 7.40 -2.76 -9.63
N LEU A 75 6.21 -2.50 -9.08
CA LEU A 75 6.04 -1.89 -7.78
C LEU A 75 5.66 -2.98 -6.78
N VAL A 76 6.57 -3.26 -5.85
CA VAL A 76 6.33 -4.12 -4.70
C VAL A 76 6.32 -3.25 -3.44
N VAL A 77 5.20 -3.24 -2.74
CA VAL A 77 5.01 -2.50 -1.49
C VAL A 77 4.62 -3.49 -0.41
N GLU A 78 5.40 -3.56 0.65
CA GLU A 78 5.16 -4.38 1.81
C GLU A 78 5.08 -3.48 3.05
N VAL A 79 3.95 -3.57 3.75
CA VAL A 79 3.68 -2.74 4.94
C VAL A 79 3.10 -3.58 6.06
N ALA A 80 3.44 -3.24 7.28
CA ALA A 80 2.83 -3.76 8.49
C ALA A 80 1.73 -2.81 8.98
N TYR A 81 0.64 -3.38 9.46
CA TYR A 81 -0.42 -2.67 10.16
C TYR A 81 -0.66 -3.34 11.51
N LYS A 82 -0.44 -2.60 12.59
CA LYS A 82 -0.73 -3.06 13.95
C LYS A 82 -2.19 -2.78 14.26
N THR A 83 -2.93 -3.83 14.59
CA THR A 83 -4.33 -3.73 15.00
C THR A 83 -4.54 -4.49 16.29
N THR A 84 -5.43 -3.99 17.13
CA THR A 84 -5.81 -4.67 18.37
C THR A 84 -7.23 -5.18 18.21
N LYS A 85 -7.45 -6.48 18.43
CA LYS A 85 -8.77 -7.12 18.38
C LYS A 85 -9.21 -7.57 19.77
N LEU A 86 -10.49 -7.41 20.09
CA LEU A 86 -11.09 -8.05 21.25
C LEU A 86 -11.38 -9.52 20.93
N ILE A 87 -10.85 -10.42 21.75
CA ILE A 87 -11.22 -11.85 21.68
C ILE A 87 -12.35 -12.14 22.66
N ASN A 88 -12.35 -11.44 23.81
CA ASN A 88 -13.38 -11.52 24.84
C ASN A 88 -13.67 -10.12 25.40
N LEU A 89 -14.73 -9.96 26.20
CA LEU A 89 -15.13 -8.67 26.80
C LEU A 89 -14.01 -7.95 27.58
N PHE A 90 -12.97 -8.67 28.02
CA PHE A 90 -11.87 -8.12 28.81
C PHE A 90 -10.48 -8.34 28.20
N ASN A 91 -10.37 -9.12 27.13
CA ASN A 91 -9.09 -9.48 26.54
C ASN A 91 -8.95 -8.89 25.15
N ARG A 92 -7.87 -8.13 24.96
CA ARG A 92 -7.41 -7.61 23.69
C ARG A 92 -6.10 -8.30 23.31
N ILE A 93 -5.94 -8.65 22.05
CA ILE A 93 -4.67 -9.12 21.49
C ILE A 93 -4.25 -8.13 20.41
N ASP A 94 -2.96 -7.82 20.42
CA ASP A 94 -2.31 -7.08 19.36
C ASP A 94 -1.90 -8.05 18.24
N GLU A 95 -2.38 -7.77 17.04
CA GLU A 95 -2.12 -8.51 15.81
C GLU A 95 -1.42 -7.59 14.81
N THR A 96 -0.28 -8.03 14.27
CA THR A 96 0.41 -7.32 13.19
C THR A 96 0.05 -7.96 11.87
N LEU A 97 -0.69 -7.24 11.04
CA LEU A 97 -1.07 -7.67 9.70
C LEU A 97 -0.04 -7.18 8.68
N ILE A 98 0.48 -8.08 7.86
CA ILE A 98 1.38 -7.74 6.76
C ILE A 98 0.53 -7.64 5.48
N PHE A 99 0.54 -6.47 4.86
CA PHE A 99 -0.06 -6.25 3.56
C PHE A 99 1.03 -6.18 2.51
N LYS A 100 0.86 -6.98 1.46
CA LYS A 100 1.75 -7.02 0.32
C LYS A 100 1.00 -6.65 -0.94
N TYR A 101 1.54 -5.71 -1.68
CA TYR A 101 1.09 -5.30 -3.00
C TYR A 101 2.21 -5.55 -3.98
N SER A 102 1.91 -6.22 -5.10
CA SER A 102 2.86 -6.42 -6.19
C SER A 102 2.09 -6.21 -7.49
N GLN A 103 2.47 -5.18 -8.23
CA GLN A 103 1.88 -4.91 -9.53
C GLN A 103 2.96 -4.55 -10.55
N ASN A 104 2.87 -5.18 -11.71
CA ASN A 104 3.68 -4.85 -12.88
C ASN A 104 2.96 -3.76 -13.67
N PHE A 105 3.71 -2.75 -14.10
CA PHE A 105 3.19 -1.67 -14.93
C PHE A 105 4.18 -1.32 -16.04
N ILE A 106 3.63 -0.85 -17.16
CA ILE A 106 4.41 -0.50 -18.35
C ILE A 106 4.34 1.01 -18.51
N ALA A 107 5.49 1.68 -18.52
CA ALA A 107 5.58 3.11 -18.86
C ALA A 107 5.13 3.31 -20.32
N ARG A 108 3.93 3.87 -20.52
CA ARG A 108 3.39 4.17 -21.86
C ARG A 108 3.47 5.66 -22.13
N LYS A 109 4.39 6.06 -23.03
CA LYS A 109 4.35 7.41 -23.61
C LYS A 109 3.15 7.50 -24.56
N ILE A 110 2.13 8.28 -24.20
CA ILE A 110 1.25 8.86 -25.21
C ILE A 110 2.04 9.99 -25.86
N VAL A 111 2.52 9.74 -27.08
CA VAL A 111 3.07 10.81 -27.93
C VAL A 111 1.87 11.64 -28.36
N MET A 112 1.78 12.87 -27.86
CA MET A 112 1.11 13.95 -28.57
C MET A 112 2.17 14.80 -29.25
#